data_AF-A0A1G0XBJ3-F1
#
_entry.id   AF-A0A1G0XBJ3-F1
#
_cell.length_a   1.000
_cell.length_b   1.000
_cell.length_c   1.000
_cell.angle_alpha   90.00
_cell.angle_beta   90.00
_cell.angle_gamma   90.00
#
_symmetry.space_group_name_H-M   'P 1'
#
loop_
_entity.id
_entity.type
_entity.pdbx_description
1 polymer ?
#
loop_
_entity_poly.entity_id
_entity_poly.type
_entity_poly.pdbx_seq_one_letter_code
_entity_poly.pdbx_strand_id
1 'polypeptide(L)'
;MGTVNKVVSIVILVLALGAAAMSFLLGKKREVLVTGWDKMAGCINQTATSLDAGSDTKYAQKLQKMNLSHTKFEDLDKVLPELPKQAEAVIMQRDSMAVAMKEIATTLELEGIAEADAMKSVNGYSTGKDKLLELVKKSQERNNGVIQGFVTSCNKIGVKASASELKDFEKYKDPVKNFDAKVTKINKRMTSYESHIGQLASAVGASSPTLGGDDFETSLKDTVTAAEALMNNFEQTKKDLMNEKDRTKTTEVKLEEREQKIVSLEKAVSTKGNEIDGLKKQISQLSGSGEGNKEDITILEDGDPRLLKYLKGKVVEMNDKWDFVVIDLGKHTKVKQQVGKREIDNVVMLPANEEMVVARDLGTDNQFVGKIKITKVYDNCAIANVLPNPKGSSAVKIGDTVYFSEDAITGILKSKEVKKVEEKKPEEDKAEPKKEEEKEEKTEESSSDDSSSEAAE
;
A
#
# COMPACT_ATOMS: atom_id res chain seq x y z
N MET A 1 66.97 138.71 20.55
CA MET A 1 65.60 138.18 20.74
C MET A 1 64.78 138.06 19.44
N GLY A 2 64.99 138.90 18.41
CA GLY A 2 64.18 138.85 17.17
C GLY A 2 64.33 137.59 16.30
N THR A 3 65.52 136.98 16.25
CA THR A 3 65.79 135.77 15.44
C THR A 3 65.15 134.52 16.04
N VAL A 4 65.22 134.37 17.37
CA VAL A 4 64.61 133.25 18.10
C VAL A 4 63.08 133.26 17.95
N ASN A 5 62.46 134.45 18.03
CA ASN A 5 61.00 134.58 17.86
C ASN A 5 60.54 134.22 16.43
N LYS A 6 61.34 134.56 15.41
CA LYS A 6 61.08 134.15 14.01
C LYS A 6 61.21 132.63 13.83
N VAL A 7 62.24 132.01 14.41
CA VAL A 7 62.43 130.56 14.35
C VAL A 7 61.30 129.82 15.06
N VAL A 8 60.88 130.27 16.25
CA VAL A 8 59.75 129.69 16.98
C VAL A 8 58.43 129.81 16.20
N SER A 9 58.13 130.98 15.60
CA SER A 9 56.94 131.12 14.74
C SER A 9 56.96 130.19 13.52
N ILE A 10 58.12 130.00 12.89
CA ILE A 10 58.25 129.07 11.75
C ILE A 10 58.02 127.62 12.21
N VAL A 11 58.57 127.21 13.36
CA VAL A 11 58.37 125.87 13.92
C VAL A 11 56.91 125.62 14.28
N ILE A 12 56.22 126.58 14.92
CA ILE A 12 54.78 126.48 15.22
C ILE A 12 53.96 126.33 13.93
N LEU A 13 54.29 127.08 12.88
CA LEU A 13 53.61 127.01 11.59
C LEU A 13 53.82 125.66 10.90
N VAL A 14 55.02 125.10 10.93
CA VAL A 14 55.32 123.76 10.41
C VAL A 14 54.58 122.67 11.20
N LEU A 15 54.53 122.77 12.54
CA LEU A 15 53.77 121.84 13.39
C LEU A 15 52.27 121.95 13.15
N ALA A 16 51.72 123.15 12.95
CA ALA A 16 50.31 123.36 12.64
C ALA A 16 49.93 122.77 11.27
N LEU A 17 50.77 122.96 10.24
CA LEU A 17 50.59 122.32 8.94
C LEU A 17 50.71 120.79 9.03
N GLY A 18 51.66 120.28 9.82
CA GLY A 18 51.79 118.85 10.10
C GLY A 18 50.56 118.26 10.80
N ALA A 19 50.03 118.96 11.82
CA ALA A 19 48.81 118.57 12.52
C ALA A 19 47.56 118.61 11.62
N ALA A 20 47.45 119.60 10.73
CA ALA A 20 46.38 119.67 9.73
C ALA A 20 46.46 118.53 8.72
N ALA A 21 47.66 118.21 8.20
CA ALA A 21 47.88 117.10 7.29
C ALA A 21 47.56 115.74 7.96
N MET A 22 47.99 115.54 9.21
CA MET A 22 47.65 114.34 10.00
C MET A 22 46.15 114.26 10.27
N SER A 23 45.48 115.36 10.61
CA SER A 23 44.02 115.40 10.83
C SER A 23 43.25 115.03 9.56
N PHE A 24 43.70 115.49 8.39
CA PHE A 24 43.12 115.12 7.11
C PHE A 24 43.32 113.62 6.77
N LEU A 25 44.53 113.09 7.01
CA LEU A 25 44.82 111.66 6.82
C LEU A 25 44.01 110.79 7.78
N LEU A 26 43.85 111.22 9.04
CA LEU A 26 43.01 110.56 10.04
C LEU A 26 41.52 110.62 9.64
N GLY A 27 41.07 111.74 9.08
CA GLY A 27 39.72 111.89 8.53
C GLY A 27 39.44 110.89 7.40
N LYS A 28 40.33 110.80 6.41
CA LYS A 28 40.22 109.80 5.32
C LYS A 28 40.24 108.37 5.83
N LYS A 29 41.12 108.05 6.80
CA LYS A 29 41.17 106.72 7.41
C LYS A 29 39.88 106.40 8.17
N ARG A 30 39.32 107.37 8.91
CA ARG A 30 38.05 107.23 9.62
C ARG A 30 36.90 106.96 8.66
N GLU A 31 36.83 107.68 7.54
CA GLU A 31 35.80 107.48 6.51
C GLU A 31 35.87 106.07 5.90
N VAL A 32 37.07 105.56 5.60
CA VAL A 32 37.26 104.19 5.11
C VAL A 32 36.84 103.16 6.15
N LEU A 33 37.17 103.37 7.43
CA LEU A 33 36.77 102.47 8.52
C LEU A 33 35.25 102.44 8.69
N VAL A 34 34.59 103.60 8.70
CA VAL A 34 33.12 103.69 8.81
C VAL A 34 32.46 103.04 7.60
N THR A 35 32.95 103.28 6.39
CA THR A 35 32.42 102.65 5.17
C THR A 35 32.59 101.14 5.16
N GLY A 36 33.76 100.64 5.62
CA GLY A 36 34.00 99.21 5.78
C GLY A 36 33.05 98.58 6.80
N TRP A 37 32.79 99.29 7.90
CA TRP A 37 31.83 98.90 8.92
C TRP A 37 30.41 98.77 8.37
N ASP A 38 29.93 99.77 7.63
CA ASP A 38 28.58 99.75 7.05
C ASP A 38 28.40 98.61 6.04
N LYS A 39 29.45 98.25 5.29
CA LYS A 39 29.46 97.07 4.42
C LYS A 39 29.35 95.77 5.21
N MET A 40 30.10 95.64 6.32
CA MET A 40 30.02 94.48 7.20
C MET A 40 28.64 94.33 7.85
N ALA A 41 28.10 95.41 8.40
CA ALA A 41 26.75 95.46 8.95
C ALA A 41 25.68 95.09 7.91
N GLY A 42 25.85 95.56 6.66
CA GLY A 42 24.97 95.19 5.56
C GLY A 42 25.04 93.72 5.18
N CYS A 43 26.24 93.12 5.15
CA CYS A 43 26.41 91.70 4.88
C CYS A 43 25.75 90.85 5.97
N ILE A 44 25.99 91.16 7.25
CA ILE A 44 25.37 90.45 8.40
C ILE A 44 23.84 90.51 8.32
N ASN A 45 23.28 91.70 8.08
CA ASN A 45 21.85 91.87 7.97
C ASN A 45 21.26 91.07 6.79
N GLN A 46 21.95 91.05 5.64
CA GLN A 46 21.53 90.30 4.48
C GLN A 46 21.56 88.78 4.73
N THR A 47 22.61 88.27 5.39
CA THR A 47 22.69 86.86 5.79
C THR A 47 21.54 86.48 6.71
N ALA A 48 21.26 87.29 7.74
CA ALA A 48 20.13 87.05 8.64
C ALA A 48 18.79 87.10 7.90
N THR A 49 18.63 88.02 6.94
CA THR A 49 17.42 88.11 6.11
C THR A 49 17.22 86.86 5.26
N SER A 50 18.30 86.32 4.68
CA SER A 50 18.23 85.07 3.93
C SER A 50 17.89 83.86 4.79
N LEU A 51 18.35 83.82 6.05
CA LEU A 51 18.01 82.76 7.00
C LEU A 51 16.60 82.91 7.60
N ASP A 52 16.09 84.14 7.74
CA ASP A 52 14.70 84.43 8.16
C ASP A 52 13.67 84.02 7.08
N ALA A 53 14.08 83.94 5.82
CA ALA A 53 13.19 83.64 4.70
C ALA A 53 12.53 82.26 4.84
N GLY A 54 11.22 82.23 5.08
CA GLY A 54 10.44 81.00 5.19
C GLY A 54 10.69 80.17 6.45
N SER A 55 11.44 80.70 7.42
CA SER A 55 11.73 80.02 8.70
C SER A 55 10.89 80.54 9.88
N ASP A 56 10.00 81.52 9.65
CA ASP A 56 9.24 82.25 10.67
C ASP A 56 10.09 82.93 11.76
N THR A 57 11.42 83.03 11.54
CA THR A 57 12.34 83.72 12.44
C THR A 57 12.48 85.20 12.06
N LYS A 58 12.96 86.02 13.02
CA LYS A 58 13.04 87.49 12.89
C LYS A 58 14.40 88.04 13.34
N TYR A 59 15.47 87.29 13.13
CA TYR A 59 16.82 87.69 13.56
C TYR A 59 17.34 88.91 12.79
N ALA A 60 16.94 89.08 11.52
CA ALA A 60 17.29 90.24 10.72
C ALA A 60 16.77 91.56 11.30
N GLN A 61 15.65 91.53 12.04
CA GLN A 61 15.11 92.70 12.74
C GLN A 61 16.04 93.16 13.88
N LYS A 62 16.66 92.21 14.58
CA LYS A 62 17.66 92.52 15.62
C LYS A 62 18.98 92.97 15.00
N LEU A 63 19.38 92.32 13.91
CA LEU A 63 20.62 92.54 13.17
C LEU A 63 20.51 93.63 12.08
N GLN A 64 19.64 94.64 12.27
CA GLN A 64 19.53 95.77 11.34
C GLN A 64 20.81 96.61 11.32
N LYS A 65 21.12 97.24 10.18
CA LYS A 65 22.32 98.08 10.00
C LYS A 65 22.46 99.16 11.09
N MET A 66 21.36 99.77 11.55
CA MET A 66 21.41 100.79 12.61
C MET A 66 21.84 100.22 13.97
N ASN A 67 21.51 98.95 14.24
CA ASN A 67 21.88 98.26 15.48
C ASN A 67 23.31 97.72 15.42
N LEU A 68 23.84 97.54 14.22
CA LEU A 68 25.20 97.13 13.95
C LEU A 68 26.13 98.32 13.61
N SER A 69 25.71 99.57 13.79
CA SER A 69 26.50 100.75 13.42
C SER A 69 27.72 100.93 14.34
N HIS A 70 28.81 101.49 13.82
CA HIS A 70 30.00 101.89 14.60
C HIS A 70 29.69 102.85 15.76
N THR A 71 28.53 103.53 15.73
CA THR A 71 28.05 104.40 16.81
C THR A 71 27.46 103.65 18.00
N LYS A 72 27.15 102.36 17.85
CA LYS A 72 26.64 101.46 18.89
C LYS A 72 27.66 100.39 19.28
N PHE A 73 28.94 100.73 19.23
CA PHE A 73 30.03 99.78 19.43
C PHE A 73 29.90 98.96 20.73
N GLU A 74 29.49 99.60 21.83
CA GLU A 74 29.33 98.96 23.15
C GLU A 74 28.24 97.87 23.20
N ASP A 75 27.28 97.88 22.27
CA ASP A 75 26.17 96.91 22.22
C ASP A 75 26.41 95.76 21.24
N LEU A 76 27.48 95.78 20.46
CA LEU A 76 27.75 94.77 19.43
C LEU A 76 27.90 93.37 20.01
N ASP A 77 28.55 93.24 21.17
CA ASP A 77 28.74 91.95 21.86
C ASP A 77 27.41 91.31 22.26
N LYS A 78 26.33 92.10 22.37
CA LYS A 78 24.98 91.59 22.65
C LYS A 78 24.22 91.19 21.37
N VAL A 79 24.47 91.90 20.27
CA VAL A 79 23.68 91.78 19.03
C VAL A 79 24.32 90.78 18.05
N LEU A 80 25.65 90.80 17.88
CA LEU A 80 26.37 89.92 16.96
C LEU A 80 26.14 88.42 17.22
N PRO A 81 25.99 87.92 18.47
CA PRO A 81 25.70 86.51 18.73
C PRO A 81 24.35 86.02 18.20
N GLU A 82 23.43 86.90 17.79
CA GLU A 82 22.14 86.49 17.22
C GLU A 82 22.30 85.79 15.87
N LEU A 83 23.32 86.15 15.07
CA LEU A 83 23.59 85.50 13.77
C LEU A 83 24.06 84.03 13.93
N PRO A 84 25.10 83.70 14.73
CA PRO A 84 25.50 82.31 14.94
C PRO A 84 24.39 81.49 15.60
N LYS A 85 23.61 82.04 16.53
CA LYS A 85 22.43 81.34 17.09
C LYS A 85 21.43 80.91 16.01
N GLN A 86 21.15 81.79 15.04
CA GLN A 86 20.27 81.45 13.92
C GLN A 86 20.87 80.36 13.03
N ALA A 87 22.17 80.46 12.73
CA ALA A 87 22.87 79.45 11.94
C ALA A 87 22.89 78.07 12.64
N GLU A 88 23.11 78.04 13.95
CA GLU A 88 23.05 76.82 14.77
C GLU A 88 21.65 76.19 14.74
N ALA A 89 20.60 76.99 14.84
CA ALA A 89 19.22 76.49 14.75
C ALA A 89 18.94 75.80 13.41
N VAL A 90 19.41 76.38 12.29
CA VAL A 90 19.28 75.78 10.95
C VAL A 90 20.08 74.49 10.85
N ILE A 91 21.30 74.45 11.38
CA ILE A 91 22.12 73.24 11.43
C ILE A 91 21.42 72.12 12.21
N MET A 92 20.86 72.43 13.38
CA MET A 92 20.14 71.45 14.20
C MET A 92 18.91 70.88 13.48
N GLN A 93 18.12 71.72 12.81
CA GLN A 93 16.96 71.25 12.05
C GLN A 93 17.36 70.35 10.89
N ARG A 94 18.38 70.76 10.11
CA ARG A 94 18.94 69.94 9.03
C ARG A 94 19.42 68.59 9.56
N ASP A 95 20.13 68.58 10.68
CA ASP A 95 20.67 67.35 11.25
C ASP A 95 19.56 66.44 11.78
N SER A 96 18.52 67.02 12.38
CA SER A 96 17.31 66.29 12.80
C SER A 96 16.58 65.68 11.61
N MET A 97 16.47 66.38 10.48
CA MET A 97 15.89 65.81 9.26
C MET A 97 16.72 64.65 8.71
N ALA A 98 18.04 64.74 8.72
CA ALA A 98 18.92 63.65 8.30
C ALA A 98 18.75 62.40 9.18
N VAL A 99 18.59 62.58 10.50
CA VAL A 99 18.28 61.49 11.44
C VAL A 99 16.91 60.89 11.15
N ALA A 100 15.87 61.71 11.01
CA ALA A 100 14.51 61.24 10.70
C ALA A 100 14.45 60.47 9.36
N MET A 101 15.20 60.92 8.35
CA MET A 101 15.33 60.20 7.08
C MET A 101 15.95 58.82 7.26
N LYS A 102 16.97 58.69 8.12
CA LYS A 102 17.57 57.39 8.45
C LYS A 102 16.61 56.52 9.24
N GLU A 103 15.88 57.08 10.20
CA GLU A 103 14.84 56.36 10.94
C GLU A 103 13.74 55.82 10.03
N ILE A 104 13.25 56.63 9.08
CA ILE A 104 12.29 56.17 8.05
C ILE A 104 12.87 55.00 7.25
N ALA A 105 14.14 55.10 6.82
CA ALA A 105 14.80 54.02 6.10
C ALA A 105 14.87 52.74 6.95
N THR A 106 15.24 52.85 8.23
CA THR A 106 15.29 51.71 9.16
C THR A 106 13.92 51.13 9.43
N THR A 107 12.89 51.94 9.69
CA THR A 107 11.51 51.48 9.95
C THR A 107 10.92 50.77 8.74
N LEU A 108 11.27 51.19 7.52
CA LEU A 108 10.84 50.55 6.28
C LEU A 108 11.80 49.46 5.78
N GLU A 109 12.83 49.14 6.56
CA GLU A 109 13.86 48.13 6.24
C GLU A 109 14.51 48.38 4.85
N LEU A 110 14.81 49.63 4.54
CA LEU A 110 15.43 50.05 3.28
C LEU A 110 16.96 49.96 3.36
N GLU A 111 17.55 49.15 2.50
CA GLU A 111 19.00 49.00 2.39
C GLU A 111 19.64 50.04 1.47
N GLY A 112 20.94 50.30 1.64
CA GLY A 112 21.71 51.19 0.75
C GLY A 112 21.48 52.68 0.98
N ILE A 113 20.82 53.07 2.08
CA ILE A 113 20.74 54.46 2.55
C ILE A 113 21.97 54.77 3.41
N ALA A 114 22.65 55.86 3.07
CA ALA A 114 23.80 56.36 3.81
C ALA A 114 23.48 56.58 5.30
N GLU A 115 24.51 56.57 6.14
CA GLU A 115 24.35 56.91 7.56
C GLU A 115 23.94 58.37 7.75
N ALA A 116 23.25 58.65 8.85
CA ALA A 116 22.71 59.98 9.15
C ALA A 116 23.80 61.07 9.05
N ASP A 117 25.01 60.79 9.54
CA ASP A 117 26.14 61.74 9.51
C ASP A 117 26.56 62.14 8.09
N ALA A 118 26.46 61.24 7.11
CA ALA A 118 26.74 61.56 5.72
C ALA A 118 25.67 62.50 5.13
N MET A 119 24.42 62.34 5.57
CA MET A 119 23.26 63.13 5.12
C MET A 119 23.14 64.49 5.82
N LYS A 120 23.81 64.69 6.96
CA LYS A 120 23.93 66.02 7.61
C LYS A 120 24.68 67.03 6.73
N SER A 121 25.58 66.58 5.86
CA SER A 121 26.30 67.50 4.98
C SER A 121 25.39 68.12 3.93
N VAL A 122 25.64 69.39 3.56
CA VAL A 122 24.84 70.11 2.54
C VAL A 122 24.84 69.38 1.20
N ASN A 123 25.98 68.78 0.82
CA ASN A 123 26.11 68.02 -0.42
C ASN A 123 25.47 66.62 -0.33
N GLY A 124 25.54 65.98 0.84
CA GLY A 124 25.01 64.63 1.06
C GLY A 124 23.50 64.60 1.23
N TYR A 125 22.89 65.67 1.75
CA TYR A 125 21.46 65.74 2.02
C TYR A 125 20.60 65.47 0.77
N SER A 126 20.87 66.15 -0.35
CA SER A 126 20.05 65.99 -1.57
C SER A 126 20.12 64.57 -2.11
N THR A 127 21.32 64.00 -2.21
CA THR A 127 21.55 62.63 -2.68
C THR A 127 20.86 61.61 -1.76
N GLY A 128 20.99 61.76 -0.44
CA GLY A 128 20.32 60.91 0.53
C GLY A 128 18.79 60.99 0.43
N LYS A 129 18.24 62.20 0.27
CA LYS A 129 16.80 62.46 0.12
C LYS A 129 16.25 61.84 -1.16
N ASP A 130 16.91 62.03 -2.29
CA ASP A 130 16.49 61.46 -3.57
C ASP A 130 16.56 59.93 -3.54
N LYS A 131 17.61 59.36 -2.93
CA LYS A 131 17.73 57.91 -2.76
C LYS A 131 16.65 57.33 -1.84
N LEU A 132 16.37 57.98 -0.71
CA LEU A 132 15.30 57.58 0.19
C LEU A 132 13.95 57.56 -0.52
N LEU A 133 13.62 58.63 -1.26
CA LEU A 133 12.37 58.71 -2.01
C LEU A 133 12.27 57.63 -3.08
N GLU A 134 13.36 57.31 -3.79
CA GLU A 134 13.41 56.21 -4.75
C GLU A 134 13.08 54.86 -4.08
N LEU A 135 13.71 54.57 -2.94
CA LEU A 135 13.52 53.31 -2.23
C LEU A 135 12.15 53.20 -1.56
N VAL A 136 11.62 54.29 -1.01
CA VAL A 136 10.25 54.35 -0.47
C VAL A 136 9.22 54.01 -1.56
N LYS A 137 9.39 54.55 -2.78
CA LYS A 137 8.53 54.22 -3.92
C LYS A 137 8.60 52.74 -4.28
N LYS A 138 9.80 52.16 -4.36
CA LYS A 138 9.97 50.71 -4.62
C LYS A 138 9.35 49.84 -3.53
N SER A 139 9.48 50.23 -2.26
CA SER A 139 8.84 49.54 -1.14
C SER A 139 7.32 49.59 -1.24
N GLN A 140 6.76 50.75 -1.60
CA GLN A 140 5.32 50.90 -1.85
C GLN A 140 4.84 50.04 -3.03
N GLU A 141 5.58 50.00 -4.14
CA GLU A 141 5.28 49.14 -5.30
C GLU A 141 5.29 47.66 -4.93
N ARG A 142 6.32 47.21 -4.20
CA ARG A 142 6.42 45.83 -3.67
C ARG A 142 5.20 45.52 -2.80
N ASN A 143 4.89 46.36 -1.82
CA ASN A 143 3.77 46.13 -0.91
C ASN A 143 2.43 46.09 -1.67
N ASN A 144 2.24 46.94 -2.68
CA ASN A 144 1.07 46.90 -3.55
C ASN A 144 0.98 45.58 -4.33
N GLY A 145 2.10 45.08 -4.87
CA GLY A 145 2.16 43.79 -5.57
C GLY A 145 1.78 42.62 -4.67
N VAL A 146 2.32 42.58 -3.44
CA VAL A 146 1.97 41.57 -2.43
C VAL A 146 0.48 41.62 -2.10
N ILE A 147 -0.06 42.81 -1.86
CA ILE A 147 -1.48 43.00 -1.57
C ILE A 147 -2.36 42.49 -2.72
N GLN A 148 -2.02 42.80 -3.98
CA GLN A 148 -2.79 42.32 -5.13
C GLN A 148 -2.70 40.80 -5.31
N GLY A 149 -1.52 40.22 -5.07
CA GLY A 149 -1.35 38.77 -5.03
C GLY A 149 -2.23 38.12 -3.96
N PHE A 150 -2.27 38.70 -2.77
CA PHE A 150 -3.13 38.24 -1.67
C PHE A 150 -4.62 38.34 -2.01
N VAL A 151 -5.08 39.47 -2.58
CA VAL A 151 -6.47 39.63 -3.07
C VAL A 151 -6.81 38.55 -4.11
N THR A 152 -5.90 38.29 -5.04
CA THR A 152 -6.08 37.25 -6.06
C THR A 152 -6.23 35.87 -5.42
N SER A 153 -5.40 35.54 -4.44
CA SER A 153 -5.49 34.29 -3.69
C SER A 153 -6.79 34.17 -2.90
N CYS A 154 -7.24 35.25 -2.24
CA CYS A 154 -8.54 35.30 -1.57
C CYS A 154 -9.69 34.97 -2.54
N ASN A 155 -9.70 35.62 -3.70
CA ASN A 155 -10.74 35.43 -4.70
C ASN A 155 -10.75 33.99 -5.25
N LYS A 156 -9.58 33.36 -5.45
CA LYS A 156 -9.47 31.95 -5.88
C LYS A 156 -10.16 30.97 -4.93
N ILE A 157 -10.17 31.27 -3.63
CA ILE A 157 -10.82 30.43 -2.61
C ILE A 157 -12.18 30.97 -2.15
N GLY A 158 -12.71 31.99 -2.84
CA GLY A 158 -14.02 32.58 -2.58
C GLY A 158 -14.10 33.47 -1.34
N VAL A 159 -12.98 34.04 -0.88
CA VAL A 159 -12.94 35.05 0.18
C VAL A 159 -12.91 36.43 -0.47
N LYS A 160 -13.83 37.31 -0.06
CA LYS A 160 -13.84 38.71 -0.51
C LYS A 160 -12.74 39.48 0.22
N ALA A 161 -11.85 40.10 -0.55
CA ALA A 161 -10.84 41.02 -0.04
C ALA A 161 -10.63 42.13 -1.08
N SER A 162 -10.41 43.36 -0.62
CA SER A 162 -10.01 44.46 -1.50
C SER A 162 -8.62 45.00 -1.15
N ALA A 163 -7.93 45.53 -2.15
CA ALA A 163 -6.64 46.17 -1.94
C ALA A 163 -6.72 47.40 -1.03
N SER A 164 -7.89 48.06 -0.96
CA SER A 164 -8.09 49.21 -0.08
C SER A 164 -8.17 48.79 1.39
N GLU A 165 -8.90 47.72 1.70
CA GLU A 165 -8.99 47.20 3.07
C GLU A 165 -7.64 46.70 3.58
N LEU A 166 -6.84 46.08 2.70
CA LEU A 166 -5.53 45.57 3.07
C LEU A 166 -4.46 46.66 3.24
N LYS A 167 -4.69 47.86 2.71
CA LYS A 167 -3.82 49.03 2.92
C LYS A 167 -4.20 49.83 4.17
N ASP A 168 -5.38 49.59 4.72
CA ASP A 168 -5.84 50.24 5.93
C ASP A 168 -5.17 49.60 7.15
N PHE A 169 -4.67 50.42 8.07
CA PHE A 169 -3.89 49.97 9.23
C PHE A 169 -4.66 49.09 10.20
N GLU A 170 -5.99 49.08 10.15
CA GLU A 170 -6.83 48.27 11.03
C GLU A 170 -7.68 47.25 10.26
N LYS A 171 -8.25 47.63 9.12
CA LYS A 171 -9.20 46.78 8.39
C LYS A 171 -8.55 45.59 7.67
N TYR A 172 -7.23 45.58 7.48
CA TYR A 172 -6.54 44.46 6.83
C TYR A 172 -6.72 43.13 7.59
N LYS A 173 -6.98 43.19 8.90
CA LYS A 173 -7.07 42.04 9.80
C LYS A 173 -8.22 41.10 9.42
N ASP A 174 -9.37 41.64 9.05
CA ASP A 174 -10.57 40.84 8.77
C ASP A 174 -10.43 39.98 7.50
N PRO A 175 -10.03 40.53 6.32
CA PRO A 175 -9.75 39.71 5.14
C PRO A 175 -8.69 38.63 5.39
N VAL A 176 -7.64 38.95 6.15
CA VAL A 176 -6.58 37.99 6.49
C VAL A 176 -7.12 36.84 7.34
N LYS A 177 -7.88 37.15 8.40
CA LYS A 177 -8.50 36.13 9.26
C LYS A 177 -9.50 35.26 8.49
N ASN A 178 -10.29 35.86 7.60
CA ASN A 178 -11.27 35.13 6.79
C ASN A 178 -10.59 34.21 5.77
N PHE A 179 -9.48 34.67 5.17
CA PHE A 179 -8.64 33.84 4.31
C PHE A 179 -8.10 32.62 5.05
N ASP A 180 -7.46 32.83 6.20
CA ASP A 180 -6.90 31.76 7.03
C ASP A 180 -7.97 30.74 7.48
N ALA A 181 -9.12 31.23 7.95
CA ALA A 181 -10.24 30.38 8.33
C ALA A 181 -10.77 29.56 7.15
N LYS A 182 -10.79 30.13 5.94
CA LYS A 182 -11.22 29.41 4.73
C LYS A 182 -10.20 28.37 4.29
N VAL A 183 -8.92 28.70 4.29
CA VAL A 183 -7.82 27.75 3.98
C VAL A 183 -7.85 26.57 4.95
N THR A 184 -7.97 26.85 6.25
CA THR A 184 -8.10 25.80 7.29
C THR A 184 -9.31 24.89 7.04
N LYS A 185 -10.47 25.46 6.68
CA LYS A 185 -11.66 24.66 6.33
C LYS A 185 -11.45 23.81 5.08
N ILE A 186 -10.80 24.35 4.05
CA ILE A 186 -10.47 23.60 2.83
C ILE A 186 -9.54 22.44 3.15
N ASN A 187 -8.48 22.68 3.93
CA ASN A 187 -7.53 21.65 4.33
C ASN A 187 -8.22 20.53 5.13
N LYS A 188 -9.05 20.89 6.13
CA LYS A 188 -9.85 19.90 6.89
C LYS A 188 -10.74 19.03 6.00
N ARG A 189 -11.41 19.65 5.01
CA ARG A 189 -12.24 18.91 4.05
C ARG A 189 -11.40 17.97 3.20
N MET A 190 -10.23 18.44 2.73
CA MET A 190 -9.32 17.65 1.92
C MET A 190 -8.80 16.43 2.67
N THR A 191 -8.33 16.59 3.91
CA THR A 191 -7.91 15.47 4.77
C THR A 191 -9.05 14.50 5.05
N SER A 192 -10.28 15.00 5.26
CA SER A 192 -11.45 14.14 5.45
C SER A 192 -11.79 13.36 4.19
N TYR A 193 -11.73 13.97 3.01
CA TYR A 193 -11.91 13.27 1.74
C TYR A 193 -10.83 12.23 1.51
N GLU A 194 -9.57 12.55 1.78
CA GLU A 194 -8.45 11.61 1.67
C GLU A 194 -8.66 10.39 2.57
N SER A 195 -9.10 10.61 3.82
CA SER A 195 -9.43 9.53 4.75
C SER A 195 -10.58 8.65 4.26
N HIS A 196 -11.71 9.24 3.85
CA HIS A 196 -12.86 8.48 3.38
C HIS A 196 -12.61 7.75 2.05
N ILE A 197 -11.88 8.38 1.13
CA ILE A 197 -11.51 7.74 -0.13
C ILE A 197 -10.48 6.63 0.13
N GLY A 198 -9.54 6.81 1.06
CA GLY A 198 -8.62 5.75 1.47
C GLY A 198 -9.33 4.53 2.08
N GLN A 199 -10.39 4.76 2.87
CA GLN A 199 -11.26 3.69 3.38
C GLN A 199 -11.98 2.94 2.24
N LEU A 200 -12.52 3.67 1.25
CA LEU A 200 -13.15 3.07 0.07
C LEU A 200 -12.14 2.30 -0.77
N ALA A 201 -10.97 2.87 -1.04
CA ALA A 201 -9.88 2.24 -1.77
C ALA A 201 -9.48 0.92 -1.11
N SER A 202 -9.29 0.92 0.21
CA SER A 202 -8.98 -0.28 0.98
C SER A 202 -10.10 -1.34 0.87
N ALA A 203 -11.38 -0.92 0.92
CA ALA A 203 -12.52 -1.83 0.80
C ALA A 203 -12.63 -2.48 -0.60
N VAL A 204 -12.17 -1.80 -1.66
CA VAL A 204 -12.15 -2.33 -3.03
C VAL A 204 -10.81 -2.95 -3.42
N GLY A 205 -9.85 -3.03 -2.49
CA GLY A 205 -8.51 -3.60 -2.73
C GLY A 205 -7.57 -2.72 -3.55
N ALA A 206 -7.83 -1.42 -3.63
CA ALA A 206 -6.97 -0.42 -4.28
C ALA A 206 -6.05 0.29 -3.27
N SER A 207 -4.95 0.85 -3.78
CA SER A 207 -4.07 1.72 -3.01
C SER A 207 -4.78 3.02 -2.63
N SER A 208 -4.53 3.53 -1.43
CA SER A 208 -5.10 4.81 -1.00
C SER A 208 -4.55 5.96 -1.85
N PRO A 209 -5.41 6.81 -2.45
CA PRO A 209 -4.98 7.91 -3.29
C PRO A 209 -4.42 9.08 -2.46
N THR A 210 -3.44 9.78 -3.01
CA THR A 210 -2.84 10.98 -2.41
C THR A 210 -3.50 12.22 -3.01
N LEU A 211 -4.37 12.89 -2.25
CA LEU A 211 -5.11 14.04 -2.77
C LEU A 211 -4.27 15.32 -2.87
N GLY A 212 -3.12 15.36 -2.19
CA GLY A 212 -2.21 16.52 -2.18
C GLY A 212 -1.19 16.58 -3.32
N GLY A 213 -1.05 15.51 -4.10
CA GLY A 213 -0.06 15.42 -5.19
C GLY A 213 -0.61 15.87 -6.54
N ASP A 214 0.30 16.17 -7.49
CA ASP A 214 -0.06 16.50 -8.88
C ASP A 214 -0.72 15.31 -9.61
N ASP A 215 -0.60 14.11 -9.07
CA ASP A 215 -1.13 12.85 -9.60
C ASP A 215 -2.48 12.44 -8.98
N PHE A 216 -3.11 13.31 -8.18
CA PHE A 216 -4.35 13.00 -7.48
C PHE A 216 -5.45 12.47 -8.43
N GLU A 217 -5.57 13.01 -9.64
CA GLU A 217 -6.60 12.62 -10.61
C GLU A 217 -6.42 11.17 -11.07
N THR A 218 -5.18 10.76 -11.35
CA THR A 218 -4.86 9.38 -11.73
C THR A 218 -5.15 8.42 -10.58
N SER A 219 -4.69 8.75 -9.36
CA SER A 219 -4.89 7.90 -8.18
C SER A 219 -6.37 7.70 -7.82
N LEU A 220 -7.19 8.74 -7.99
CA LEU A 220 -8.65 8.67 -7.85
C LEU A 220 -9.27 7.76 -8.90
N LYS A 221 -8.82 7.85 -10.15
CA LYS A 221 -9.33 7.02 -11.25
C LYS A 221 -9.02 5.53 -11.05
N ASP A 222 -7.87 5.20 -10.48
CA ASP A 222 -7.52 3.82 -10.14
C ASP A 222 -8.48 3.25 -9.09
N THR A 223 -8.82 4.05 -8.07
CA THR A 223 -9.80 3.67 -7.04
C THR A 223 -11.18 3.43 -7.65
N VAL A 224 -11.63 4.30 -8.56
CA VAL A 224 -12.91 4.13 -9.27
C VAL A 224 -12.89 2.86 -10.13
N THR A 225 -11.81 2.61 -10.86
CA THR A 225 -11.66 1.42 -11.71
C THR A 225 -11.72 0.13 -10.88
N ALA A 226 -11.09 0.10 -9.71
CA ALA A 226 -11.17 -1.03 -8.78
C ALA A 226 -12.60 -1.25 -8.25
N ALA A 227 -13.32 -0.17 -7.92
CA ALA A 227 -14.72 -0.25 -7.49
C ALA A 227 -15.64 -0.81 -8.59
N GLU A 228 -15.45 -0.37 -9.84
CA GLU A 228 -16.18 -0.90 -10.99
C GLU A 228 -15.88 -2.39 -11.23
N ALA A 229 -14.62 -2.81 -11.11
CA ALA A 229 -14.23 -4.21 -11.22
C ALA A 229 -14.89 -5.08 -10.14
N LEU A 230 -14.93 -4.61 -8.89
CA LEU A 230 -15.62 -5.29 -7.79
C LEU A 230 -17.12 -5.46 -8.08
N MET A 231 -17.79 -4.41 -8.57
CA MET A 231 -19.21 -4.45 -8.93
C MET A 231 -19.49 -5.45 -10.06
N ASN A 232 -18.65 -5.46 -11.10
CA ASN A 232 -18.77 -6.39 -12.21
C ASN A 232 -18.58 -7.85 -11.75
N ASN A 233 -17.60 -8.10 -10.89
CA ASN A 233 -17.37 -9.41 -10.29
C ASN A 233 -18.56 -9.87 -9.44
N PHE A 234 -19.18 -8.96 -8.69
CA PHE A 234 -20.36 -9.26 -7.90
C PHE A 234 -21.56 -9.67 -8.76
N GLU A 235 -21.89 -8.91 -9.80
CA GLU A 235 -22.99 -9.26 -10.72
C GLU A 235 -22.71 -10.57 -11.47
N GLN A 236 -21.45 -10.83 -11.85
CA GLN A 236 -21.07 -12.11 -12.45
C GLN A 236 -21.25 -13.26 -11.46
N THR A 237 -20.78 -13.11 -10.22
CA THR A 237 -20.94 -14.13 -9.16
C THR A 237 -22.41 -14.41 -8.88
N LYS A 238 -23.25 -13.37 -8.86
CA LYS A 238 -24.71 -13.51 -8.70
C LYS A 238 -25.35 -14.29 -9.84
N LYS A 239 -24.93 -14.04 -11.09
CA LYS A 239 -25.38 -14.80 -12.25
C LYS A 239 -24.94 -16.26 -12.17
N ASP A 240 -23.69 -16.51 -11.79
CA ASP A 240 -23.16 -17.86 -11.62
C ASP A 240 -23.88 -18.62 -10.51
N LEU A 241 -24.22 -17.94 -9.41
CA LEU A 241 -25.04 -18.50 -8.33
C LEU A 241 -26.45 -18.89 -8.82
N MET A 242 -27.09 -18.07 -9.66
CA MET A 242 -28.39 -18.41 -10.25
C MET A 242 -28.28 -19.63 -11.17
N ASN A 243 -27.26 -19.65 -12.04
CA ASN A 243 -27.01 -20.78 -12.94
C ASN A 243 -26.79 -22.08 -12.17
N GLU A 244 -26.00 -22.04 -11.09
CA GLU A 244 -25.72 -23.22 -10.30
C GLU A 244 -26.97 -23.70 -9.54
N LYS A 245 -27.78 -22.78 -9.02
CA LYS A 245 -29.09 -23.10 -8.42
C LYS A 245 -30.02 -23.83 -9.40
N ASP A 246 -30.04 -23.42 -10.67
CA ASP A 246 -30.86 -24.09 -11.68
C ASP A 246 -30.28 -25.45 -12.11
N ARG A 247 -28.95 -25.60 -12.12
CA ARG A 247 -28.29 -26.90 -12.31
C ARG A 247 -28.57 -27.86 -11.16
N THR A 248 -28.56 -27.38 -9.91
CA THR A 248 -28.92 -28.18 -8.74
C THR A 248 -30.34 -28.69 -8.84
N LYS A 249 -31.33 -27.83 -9.13
CA LYS A 249 -32.73 -28.25 -9.36
C LYS A 249 -32.86 -29.30 -10.45
N THR A 250 -32.17 -29.09 -11.59
CA THR A 250 -32.21 -30.06 -12.70
C THR A 250 -31.62 -31.41 -12.29
N THR A 251 -30.58 -31.40 -11.46
CA THR A 251 -29.94 -32.60 -10.94
C THR A 251 -30.83 -33.31 -9.92
N GLU A 252 -31.54 -32.57 -9.05
CA GLU A 252 -32.54 -33.10 -8.12
C GLU A 252 -33.67 -33.82 -8.88
N VAL A 253 -34.25 -33.19 -9.92
CA VAL A 253 -35.30 -33.84 -10.73
C VAL A 253 -34.79 -35.14 -11.37
N LYS A 254 -33.58 -35.14 -11.92
CA LYS A 254 -32.97 -36.36 -12.48
C LYS A 254 -32.71 -37.43 -11.43
N LEU A 255 -32.38 -37.03 -10.20
CA LEU A 255 -32.19 -37.94 -9.09
C LEU A 255 -33.52 -38.62 -8.73
N GLU A 256 -34.59 -37.83 -8.56
CA GLU A 256 -35.94 -38.34 -8.30
C GLU A 256 -36.41 -39.29 -9.40
N GLU A 257 -36.22 -38.94 -10.68
CA GLU A 257 -36.53 -39.81 -11.82
C GLU A 257 -35.78 -41.15 -11.76
N ARG A 258 -34.49 -41.11 -11.42
CA ARG A 258 -33.67 -42.33 -11.29
C ARG A 258 -34.10 -43.16 -10.10
N GLU A 259 -34.45 -42.54 -8.99
CA GLU A 259 -34.92 -43.21 -7.79
C GLU A 259 -36.25 -43.94 -8.05
N GLN A 260 -37.20 -43.28 -8.73
CA GLN A 260 -38.44 -43.93 -9.19
C GLN A 260 -38.16 -45.12 -10.13
N LYS A 261 -37.17 -44.98 -11.03
CA LYS A 261 -36.75 -46.07 -11.91
C LYS A 261 -36.16 -47.25 -11.15
N ILE A 262 -35.31 -47.00 -10.13
CA ILE A 262 -34.78 -48.04 -9.24
C ILE A 262 -35.93 -48.78 -8.56
N VAL A 263 -36.88 -48.07 -7.95
CA VAL A 263 -38.06 -48.68 -7.31
C VAL A 263 -38.86 -49.54 -8.30
N SER A 264 -39.02 -49.08 -9.55
CA SER A 264 -39.72 -49.86 -10.59
C SER A 264 -38.96 -51.15 -10.98
N LEU A 265 -37.63 -51.07 -11.08
CA LEU A 265 -36.78 -52.21 -11.41
C LEU A 265 -36.75 -53.21 -10.26
N GLU A 266 -36.69 -52.76 -9.01
CA GLU A 266 -36.78 -53.61 -7.83
C GLU A 266 -38.10 -54.39 -7.79
N LYS A 267 -39.23 -53.75 -8.09
CA LYS A 267 -40.52 -54.43 -8.23
C LYS A 267 -40.52 -55.46 -9.36
N ALA A 268 -39.93 -55.13 -10.51
CA ALA A 268 -39.82 -56.06 -11.63
C ALA A 268 -38.93 -57.26 -11.31
N VAL A 269 -37.79 -57.05 -10.64
CA VAL A 269 -36.90 -58.10 -10.15
C VAL A 269 -37.62 -58.99 -9.13
N SER A 270 -38.35 -58.41 -8.18
CA SER A 270 -39.15 -59.17 -7.21
C SER A 270 -40.22 -60.02 -7.92
N THR A 271 -40.93 -59.45 -8.89
CA THR A 271 -41.95 -60.16 -9.68
C THR A 271 -41.34 -61.33 -10.44
N LYS A 272 -40.22 -61.10 -11.16
CA LYS A 272 -39.49 -62.18 -11.85
C LYS A 272 -38.92 -63.21 -10.88
N GLY A 273 -38.48 -62.81 -9.69
CA GLY A 273 -38.08 -63.72 -8.63
C GLY A 273 -39.23 -64.65 -8.23
N ASN A 274 -40.42 -64.10 -8.00
CA ASN A 274 -41.63 -64.87 -7.72
C ASN A 274 -42.03 -65.80 -8.87
N GLU A 275 -41.90 -65.34 -10.13
CA GLU A 275 -42.13 -66.17 -11.32
C GLU A 275 -41.12 -67.31 -11.43
N ILE A 276 -39.83 -67.03 -11.19
CA ILE A 276 -38.77 -68.05 -11.15
C ILE A 276 -39.08 -69.08 -10.05
N ASP A 277 -39.50 -68.65 -8.87
CA ASP A 277 -39.88 -69.56 -7.78
C ASP A 277 -41.14 -70.37 -8.13
N GLY A 278 -42.11 -69.76 -8.82
CA GLY A 278 -43.30 -70.43 -9.34
C GLY A 278 -42.97 -71.48 -10.41
N LEU A 279 -42.12 -71.13 -11.38
CA LEU A 279 -41.63 -72.03 -12.41
C LEU A 279 -40.77 -73.14 -11.83
N LYS A 280 -39.93 -72.85 -10.82
CA LYS A 280 -39.21 -73.87 -10.04
C LYS A 280 -40.18 -74.86 -9.41
N LYS A 281 -41.25 -74.39 -8.75
CA LYS A 281 -42.29 -75.26 -8.17
C LYS A 281 -42.97 -76.12 -9.23
N GLN A 282 -43.30 -75.55 -10.40
CA GLN A 282 -43.92 -76.30 -11.50
C GLN A 282 -42.97 -77.33 -12.12
N ILE A 283 -41.69 -76.99 -12.28
CA ILE A 283 -40.64 -77.93 -12.73
C ILE A 283 -40.49 -79.06 -11.71
N SER A 284 -40.48 -78.78 -10.41
CA SER A 284 -40.50 -79.80 -9.36
C SER A 284 -41.72 -80.71 -9.42
N GLN A 285 -42.91 -80.17 -9.75
CA GLN A 285 -44.13 -80.98 -9.90
C GLN A 285 -44.13 -81.84 -11.17
N LEU A 286 -43.63 -81.34 -12.30
CA LEU A 286 -43.61 -82.04 -13.59
C LEU A 286 -42.48 -83.07 -13.71
N SER A 287 -41.40 -82.91 -12.95
CA SER A 287 -40.25 -83.83 -12.92
C SER A 287 -40.45 -85.09 -12.07
N GLY A 288 -41.59 -85.23 -11.38
CA GLY A 288 -41.95 -86.47 -10.69
C GLY A 288 -41.12 -86.79 -9.44
N SER A 289 -40.47 -85.79 -8.82
CA SER A 289 -39.74 -85.97 -7.57
C SER A 289 -40.52 -85.36 -6.41
N GLY A 290 -41.25 -86.22 -5.69
CA GLY A 290 -41.77 -85.89 -4.37
C GLY A 290 -40.65 -85.54 -3.39
N GLU A 291 -41.04 -84.75 -2.39
CA GLU A 291 -40.32 -84.29 -1.19
C GLU A 291 -38.89 -84.80 -0.94
N GLY A 292 -37.99 -83.84 -0.76
CA GLY A 292 -36.72 -84.06 -0.07
C GLY A 292 -35.56 -84.36 -1.00
N ASN A 293 -34.93 -83.32 -1.53
CA ASN A 293 -33.47 -83.14 -1.50
C ASN A 293 -33.13 -81.78 -2.10
N LYS A 294 -32.85 -80.82 -1.21
CA LYS A 294 -32.09 -79.62 -1.54
C LYS A 294 -30.68 -80.06 -1.89
N GLU A 295 -30.40 -80.27 -3.16
CA GLU A 295 -29.07 -79.99 -3.70
C GLU A 295 -29.28 -79.10 -4.92
N ASP A 296 -28.94 -77.82 -4.77
CA ASP A 296 -28.84 -76.88 -5.88
C ASP A 296 -27.89 -77.46 -6.92
N ILE A 297 -28.42 -78.00 -8.02
CA ILE A 297 -27.62 -78.43 -9.15
C ILE A 297 -27.12 -77.17 -9.86
N THR A 298 -26.03 -76.62 -9.34
CA THR A 298 -25.29 -75.53 -9.97
C THR A 298 -24.46 -76.14 -11.10
N ILE A 299 -24.78 -75.82 -12.35
CA ILE A 299 -23.94 -76.18 -13.49
C ILE A 299 -22.69 -75.30 -13.38
N LEU A 300 -21.53 -75.92 -13.13
CA LEU A 300 -20.27 -75.21 -12.97
C LEU A 300 -19.68 -74.92 -14.36
N GLU A 301 -19.22 -73.69 -14.58
CA GLU A 301 -18.58 -73.28 -15.84
C GLU A 301 -17.10 -73.73 -15.88
N ASP A 302 -16.53 -73.80 -17.09
CA ASP A 302 -15.11 -74.13 -17.31
C ASP A 302 -14.19 -73.25 -16.44
N GLY A 303 -13.27 -73.88 -15.71
CA GLY A 303 -12.34 -73.19 -14.82
C GLY A 303 -12.90 -72.79 -13.43
N ASP A 304 -14.13 -73.19 -13.06
CA ASP A 304 -14.64 -73.02 -11.70
C ASP A 304 -13.81 -73.87 -10.69
N PRO A 305 -13.25 -73.28 -9.62
CA PRO A 305 -12.47 -73.99 -8.61
C PRO A 305 -13.20 -75.17 -7.95
N ARG A 306 -14.53 -75.19 -7.92
CA ARG A 306 -15.32 -76.30 -7.36
C ARG A 306 -15.18 -77.59 -8.17
N LEU A 307 -14.81 -77.49 -9.46
CA LEU A 307 -14.53 -78.64 -10.31
C LEU A 307 -13.27 -79.41 -9.88
N LEU A 308 -12.38 -78.81 -9.08
CA LEU A 308 -11.19 -79.49 -8.53
C LEU A 308 -11.55 -80.70 -7.65
N LYS A 309 -12.76 -80.77 -7.10
CA LYS A 309 -13.24 -81.92 -6.31
C LYS A 309 -13.36 -83.21 -7.15
N TYR A 310 -13.64 -83.08 -8.44
CA TYR A 310 -13.80 -84.21 -9.36
C TYR A 310 -12.49 -84.58 -10.07
N LEU A 311 -11.44 -83.78 -9.89
CA LEU A 311 -10.14 -83.97 -10.52
C LEU A 311 -9.32 -85.02 -9.76
N LYS A 312 -9.08 -86.16 -10.41
CA LYS A 312 -8.19 -87.23 -9.92
C LYS A 312 -7.17 -87.57 -10.99
N GLY A 313 -5.90 -87.58 -10.62
CA GLY A 313 -4.81 -87.99 -11.49
C GLY A 313 -4.00 -89.13 -10.88
N LYS A 314 -2.99 -89.58 -11.61
CA LYS A 314 -1.99 -90.55 -11.18
C LYS A 314 -0.58 -89.97 -11.30
N VAL A 315 0.29 -90.45 -10.41
CA VAL A 315 1.73 -90.23 -10.54
C VAL A 315 2.25 -91.10 -11.67
N VAL A 316 2.80 -90.47 -12.71
CA VAL A 316 3.34 -91.15 -13.90
C VAL A 316 4.84 -91.37 -13.77
N GLU A 317 5.55 -90.43 -13.15
CA GLU A 317 6.99 -90.48 -12.97
C GLU A 317 7.37 -89.93 -11.59
N MET A 318 8.41 -90.51 -10.99
CA MET A 318 8.95 -90.05 -9.71
C MET A 318 10.47 -89.98 -9.78
N ASN A 319 11.03 -88.91 -9.21
CA ASN A 319 12.46 -88.77 -9.01
C ASN A 319 12.81 -88.75 -7.51
N ASP A 320 13.30 -89.88 -7.00
CA ASP A 320 13.68 -90.05 -5.59
C ASP A 320 14.85 -89.16 -5.14
N LYS A 321 15.65 -88.61 -6.07
CA LYS A 321 16.84 -87.81 -5.72
C LYS A 321 16.52 -86.34 -5.45
N TRP A 322 15.42 -85.84 -6.00
CA TRP A 322 15.09 -84.41 -6.01
C TRP A 322 13.68 -84.12 -5.50
N ASP A 323 13.01 -85.12 -4.91
CA ASP A 323 11.68 -85.03 -4.30
C ASP A 323 10.64 -84.34 -5.20
N PHE A 324 10.62 -84.70 -6.50
CA PHE A 324 9.57 -84.26 -7.42
C PHE A 324 8.92 -85.44 -8.15
N VAL A 325 7.66 -85.25 -8.50
CA VAL A 325 6.81 -86.20 -9.22
C VAL A 325 6.14 -85.52 -10.40
N VAL A 326 5.87 -86.32 -11.44
CA VAL A 326 5.07 -85.90 -12.60
C VAL A 326 3.71 -86.58 -12.51
N ILE A 327 2.65 -85.78 -12.60
CA ILE A 327 1.26 -86.24 -12.56
C ILE A 327 0.60 -86.05 -13.94
N ASP A 328 -0.31 -86.95 -14.30
CA ASP A 328 -1.06 -86.95 -15.57
C ASP A 328 -2.19 -85.91 -15.64
N LEU A 329 -2.04 -84.79 -14.94
CA LEU A 329 -2.97 -83.68 -14.91
C LEU A 329 -2.33 -82.44 -15.55
N GLY A 330 -2.97 -81.86 -16.56
CA GLY A 330 -2.45 -80.73 -17.33
C GLY A 330 -3.49 -79.62 -17.53
N LYS A 331 -3.14 -78.58 -18.28
CA LYS A 331 -3.99 -77.39 -18.51
C LYS A 331 -5.36 -77.71 -19.13
N HIS A 332 -5.47 -78.82 -19.86
CA HIS A 332 -6.68 -79.20 -20.58
C HIS A 332 -7.37 -80.45 -20.00
N THR A 333 -7.08 -80.81 -18.76
CA THR A 333 -7.75 -81.97 -18.13
C THR A 333 -9.25 -81.72 -18.01
N LYS A 334 -10.05 -82.63 -18.57
CA LYS A 334 -11.51 -82.59 -18.51
C LYS A 334 -12.01 -83.48 -17.40
N VAL A 335 -12.97 -82.97 -16.62
CA VAL A 335 -13.71 -83.77 -15.64
C VAL A 335 -15.17 -83.87 -16.06
N LYS A 336 -15.73 -85.05 -15.86
CA LYS A 336 -17.13 -85.34 -16.11
C LYS A 336 -17.95 -84.93 -14.90
N GLN A 337 -18.79 -83.92 -15.07
CA GLN A 337 -19.82 -83.58 -14.09
C GLN A 337 -21.12 -84.29 -14.48
N GLN A 338 -21.66 -85.12 -13.57
CA GLN A 338 -22.97 -85.72 -13.75
C GLN A 338 -24.05 -84.71 -13.36
N VAL A 339 -24.77 -84.19 -14.36
CA VAL A 339 -25.86 -83.22 -14.17
C VAL A 339 -27.17 -83.92 -14.57
N GLY A 340 -27.86 -84.48 -13.58
CA GLY A 340 -29.03 -85.33 -13.81
C GLY A 340 -28.68 -86.62 -14.55
N LYS A 341 -29.32 -86.88 -15.70
CA LYS A 341 -29.10 -88.08 -16.54
C LYS A 341 -28.04 -87.87 -17.66
N ARG A 342 -27.35 -86.74 -17.70
CA ARG A 342 -26.34 -86.40 -18.72
C ARG A 342 -24.99 -86.10 -18.08
N GLU A 343 -23.91 -86.53 -18.73
CA GLU A 343 -22.54 -86.16 -18.37
C GLU A 343 -22.10 -84.96 -19.21
N ILE A 344 -21.55 -83.93 -18.55
CA ILE A 344 -20.95 -82.76 -19.20
C ILE A 344 -19.45 -82.80 -18.92
N ASP A 345 -18.64 -82.67 -19.98
CA ASP A 345 -17.18 -82.57 -19.87
C ASP A 345 -16.80 -81.09 -19.67
N ASN A 346 -16.31 -80.74 -18.49
CA ASN A 346 -15.81 -79.39 -18.19
C ASN A 346 -14.27 -79.40 -18.09
N VAL A 347 -13.63 -78.36 -18.60
CA VAL A 347 -12.17 -78.19 -18.51
C VAL A 347 -11.82 -77.60 -17.14
N VAL A 348 -10.93 -78.29 -16.41
CA VAL A 348 -10.46 -77.83 -15.10
C VAL A 348 -9.09 -77.19 -15.25
N MET A 349 -8.96 -75.93 -14.81
CA MET A 349 -7.66 -75.27 -14.73
C MET A 349 -6.92 -75.72 -13.47
N LEU A 350 -5.80 -76.43 -13.63
CA LEU A 350 -4.94 -76.75 -12.49
C LEU A 350 -4.26 -75.48 -11.94
N PRO A 351 -4.44 -75.15 -10.65
CA PRO A 351 -3.77 -74.02 -10.03
C PRO A 351 -2.30 -74.36 -9.76
N ALA A 352 -1.38 -73.51 -10.24
CA ALA A 352 0.04 -73.61 -9.88
C ALA A 352 0.26 -73.16 -8.43
N ASN A 353 1.25 -73.75 -7.76
CA ASN A 353 1.64 -73.52 -6.36
C ASN A 353 0.63 -73.95 -5.29
N GLU A 354 -0.35 -74.80 -5.64
CA GLU A 354 -1.30 -75.37 -4.68
C GLU A 354 -0.94 -76.82 -4.29
N GLU A 355 -1.42 -77.25 -3.12
CA GLU A 355 -1.16 -78.57 -2.55
C GLU A 355 -2.23 -79.60 -2.93
N MET A 356 -1.79 -80.80 -3.31
CA MET A 356 -2.62 -81.98 -3.54
C MET A 356 -2.25 -83.11 -2.56
N VAL A 357 -3.24 -83.96 -2.27
CA VAL A 357 -3.07 -85.16 -1.46
C VAL A 357 -2.77 -86.35 -2.37
N VAL A 358 -1.82 -87.19 -1.95
CA VAL A 358 -1.47 -88.45 -2.60
C VAL A 358 -1.98 -89.62 -1.76
N ALA A 359 -2.74 -90.51 -2.40
CA ALA A 359 -3.27 -91.72 -1.78
C ALA A 359 -2.98 -92.96 -2.64
N ARG A 360 -2.72 -94.08 -1.97
CA ARG A 360 -2.57 -95.40 -2.59
C ARG A 360 -3.86 -96.19 -2.43
N ASP A 361 -4.20 -96.97 -3.45
CA ASP A 361 -5.37 -97.86 -3.49
C ASP A 361 -6.71 -97.16 -3.16
N LEU A 362 -6.89 -95.97 -3.74
CA LEU A 362 -8.09 -95.15 -3.57
C LEU A 362 -9.33 -95.89 -4.12
N GLY A 363 -10.15 -96.47 -3.23
CA GLY A 363 -11.38 -97.19 -3.56
C GLY A 363 -11.53 -98.58 -2.92
N THR A 364 -10.48 -99.15 -2.33
CA THR A 364 -10.52 -100.47 -1.65
C THR A 364 -10.10 -100.37 -0.19
N ASP A 365 -8.87 -99.92 0.08
CA ASP A 365 -8.32 -99.66 1.42
C ASP A 365 -7.48 -98.38 1.33
N ASN A 366 -8.11 -97.21 1.53
CA ASN A 366 -7.49 -95.92 1.26
C ASN A 366 -6.29 -95.64 2.19
N GLN A 367 -5.07 -95.69 1.67
CA GLN A 367 -3.87 -95.32 2.42
C GLN A 367 -3.38 -93.93 2.04
N PHE A 368 -3.27 -93.02 3.01
CA PHE A 368 -2.63 -91.72 2.82
C PHE A 368 -1.11 -91.88 2.70
N VAL A 369 -0.54 -91.37 1.60
CA VAL A 369 0.89 -91.50 1.28
C VAL A 369 1.62 -90.20 1.61
N GLY A 370 1.07 -89.05 1.23
CA GLY A 370 1.67 -87.76 1.49
C GLY A 370 0.95 -86.59 0.81
N LYS A 371 1.61 -85.44 0.77
CA LYS A 371 1.15 -84.25 0.04
C LYS A 371 2.20 -83.84 -0.99
N ILE A 372 1.74 -83.30 -2.11
CA ILE A 372 2.58 -82.76 -3.17
C ILE A 372 2.15 -81.32 -3.46
N LYS A 373 3.08 -80.46 -3.89
CA LYS A 373 2.79 -79.08 -4.28
C LYS A 373 3.10 -78.87 -5.75
N ILE A 374 2.10 -78.48 -6.53
CA ILE A 374 2.26 -78.27 -7.97
C ILE A 374 3.18 -77.08 -8.21
N THR A 375 4.29 -77.26 -8.91
CA THR A 375 5.23 -76.16 -9.23
C THR A 375 5.04 -75.64 -10.64
N LYS A 376 4.73 -76.52 -11.59
CA LYS A 376 4.57 -76.13 -13.00
C LYS A 376 3.56 -77.03 -13.72
N VAL A 377 2.65 -76.41 -14.48
CA VAL A 377 1.60 -77.10 -15.24
C VAL A 377 1.88 -76.97 -16.74
N TYR A 378 2.02 -78.10 -17.42
CA TYR A 378 2.10 -78.22 -18.87
C TYR A 378 0.76 -78.67 -19.45
N ASP A 379 0.67 -78.81 -20.77
CA ASP A 379 -0.62 -79.02 -21.45
C ASP A 379 -1.29 -80.34 -21.05
N ASN A 380 -0.50 -81.42 -20.89
CA ASN A 380 -0.99 -82.77 -20.57
C ASN A 380 -0.43 -83.38 -19.27
N CYS A 381 0.45 -82.68 -18.55
CA CYS A 381 1.02 -83.14 -17.29
C CYS A 381 1.45 -81.96 -16.41
N ALA A 382 1.68 -82.22 -15.12
CA ALA A 382 2.19 -81.23 -14.19
C ALA A 382 3.35 -81.81 -13.37
N ILE A 383 4.29 -80.93 -13.03
CA ILE A 383 5.40 -81.24 -12.12
C ILE A 383 5.00 -80.74 -10.73
N ALA A 384 5.15 -81.60 -9.73
CA ALA A 384 4.88 -81.29 -8.35
C ALA A 384 6.02 -81.76 -7.44
N ASN A 385 6.31 -80.98 -6.40
CA ASN A 385 7.31 -81.34 -5.39
C ASN A 385 6.65 -82.10 -4.24
N VAL A 386 7.29 -83.15 -3.75
CA VAL A 386 6.83 -83.93 -2.59
C VAL A 386 7.09 -83.13 -1.32
N LEU A 387 6.06 -82.94 -0.49
CA LEU A 387 6.19 -82.24 0.78
C LEU A 387 6.59 -83.21 1.91
N PRO A 388 7.47 -82.79 2.84
CA PRO A 388 7.90 -83.64 3.95
C PRO A 388 6.73 -83.98 4.89
N ASN A 389 6.61 -85.26 5.27
CA ASN A 389 5.52 -85.78 6.11
C ASN A 389 6.02 -86.26 7.49
N PRO A 390 5.45 -85.79 8.61
CA PRO A 390 5.90 -86.13 9.98
C PRO A 390 5.67 -87.57 10.44
N LYS A 391 4.99 -88.44 9.67
CA LYS A 391 4.77 -89.87 10.02
C LYS A 391 5.75 -90.86 9.37
N GLY A 392 6.84 -90.38 8.76
CA GLY A 392 7.76 -91.23 8.00
C GLY A 392 7.21 -91.52 6.61
N SER A 393 8.00 -91.24 5.59
CA SER A 393 7.63 -91.34 4.18
C SER A 393 7.36 -92.79 3.78
N SER A 394 6.08 -93.15 3.61
CA SER A 394 5.75 -94.07 2.51
C SER A 394 6.04 -93.28 1.24
N ALA A 395 7.20 -93.51 0.61
CA ALA A 395 7.57 -92.80 -0.61
C ALA A 395 6.41 -92.92 -1.61
N VAL A 396 6.06 -91.79 -2.21
CA VAL A 396 5.13 -91.74 -3.35
C VAL A 396 5.60 -92.77 -4.36
N LYS A 397 4.70 -93.42 -5.09
CA LYS A 397 5.07 -94.38 -6.14
C LYS A 397 4.33 -94.06 -7.41
N ILE A 398 4.93 -94.48 -8.53
CA ILE A 398 4.25 -94.47 -9.83
C ILE A 398 2.96 -95.28 -9.70
N GLY A 399 1.84 -94.69 -10.10
CA GLY A 399 0.50 -95.25 -9.97
C GLY A 399 -0.32 -94.72 -8.78
N ASP A 400 0.28 -94.02 -7.82
CA ASP A 400 -0.46 -93.42 -6.70
C ASP A 400 -1.42 -92.32 -7.21
N THR A 401 -2.59 -92.21 -6.60
CA THR A 401 -3.66 -91.28 -7.01
C THR A 401 -3.52 -89.92 -6.33
N VAL A 402 -3.64 -88.84 -7.09
CA VAL A 402 -3.54 -87.46 -6.60
C VAL A 402 -4.87 -86.73 -6.74
N TYR A 403 -5.27 -85.98 -5.70
CA TYR A 403 -6.51 -85.20 -5.70
C TYR A 403 -6.43 -83.98 -4.74
N PHE A 404 -7.32 -83.00 -4.91
CA PHE A 404 -7.42 -81.86 -4.01
C PHE A 404 -8.28 -82.19 -2.78
N SER A 405 -7.78 -81.86 -1.59
CA SER A 405 -8.58 -81.95 -0.35
C SER A 405 -9.65 -80.85 -0.29
N GLU A 406 -10.76 -81.09 0.43
CA GLU A 406 -11.84 -80.10 0.57
C GLU A 406 -11.35 -78.79 1.21
N ASP A 407 -10.38 -78.87 2.13
CA ASP A 407 -9.74 -77.71 2.75
C ASP A 407 -8.94 -76.87 1.73
N ALA A 408 -8.20 -77.53 0.83
CA ALA A 408 -7.45 -76.87 -0.23
C ALA A 408 -8.39 -76.16 -1.23
N ILE A 409 -9.49 -76.81 -1.61
CA ILE A 409 -10.51 -76.22 -2.51
C ILE A 409 -11.14 -74.98 -1.86
N THR A 410 -11.44 -75.04 -0.56
CA THR A 410 -12.02 -73.92 0.19
C THR A 410 -11.03 -72.74 0.31
N GLY A 411 -9.75 -73.02 0.50
CA GLY A 411 -8.69 -72.01 0.51
C GLY A 411 -8.57 -71.26 -0.82
N ILE A 412 -8.61 -71.98 -1.94
CA ILE A 412 -8.55 -71.41 -3.30
C ILE A 412 -9.78 -70.54 -3.60
N LEU A 413 -10.97 -70.94 -3.14
CA LEU A 413 -12.19 -70.14 -3.30
C LEU A 413 -12.09 -68.80 -2.57
N LYS A 414 -11.58 -68.79 -1.33
CA LYS A 414 -11.39 -67.55 -0.55
C LYS A 414 -10.35 -66.61 -1.16
N SER A 415 -9.26 -67.14 -1.72
CA SER A 415 -8.20 -66.31 -2.33
C SER A 415 -8.63 -65.63 -3.64
N LYS A 416 -9.55 -66.23 -4.41
CA LYS A 416 -10.15 -65.62 -5.62
C LYS A 416 -11.13 -64.48 -5.30
N GLU A 417 -11.86 -64.54 -4.19
CA GLU A 417 -12.76 -63.45 -3.77
C GLU A 417 -12.01 -62.19 -3.33
N VAL A 418 -10.84 -62.33 -2.69
CA VAL A 418 -10.00 -61.21 -2.25
C VAL A 418 -9.34 -60.48 -3.44
N LYS A 419 -8.88 -61.20 -4.47
CA LYS A 419 -8.26 -60.57 -5.67
C LYS A 419 -9.24 -59.79 -6.55
N LYS A 420 -10.54 -60.07 -6.49
CA LYS A 420 -11.58 -59.36 -7.26
C LYS A 420 -11.93 -57.98 -6.66
N VAL A 421 -11.49 -57.70 -5.43
CA VAL A 421 -11.74 -56.45 -4.70
C VAL A 421 -10.59 -55.44 -4.87
N GLU A 422 -9.37 -55.88 -5.18
CA GLU A 422 -8.20 -55.00 -5.38
C GLU A 422 -8.10 -54.39 -6.80
N GLU A 423 -8.73 -54.96 -7.83
CA GLU A 423 -8.72 -54.42 -9.21
C GLU A 423 -9.76 -53.30 -9.49
N LYS A 424 -10.46 -52.77 -8.47
CA LYS A 424 -11.47 -51.70 -8.60
C LYS A 424 -11.17 -50.41 -7.82
N LYS A 425 -9.89 -50.06 -7.63
CA LYS A 425 -9.49 -48.70 -7.23
C LYS A 425 -8.83 -47.98 -8.40
N PRO A 426 -9.30 -46.79 -8.82
CA PRO A 426 -8.62 -45.99 -9.83
C PRO A 426 -7.32 -45.38 -9.26
N GLU A 427 -6.25 -45.51 -10.03
CA GLU A 427 -5.10 -44.60 -10.03
C GLU A 427 -5.57 -43.20 -10.46
N GLU A 428 -5.24 -42.15 -9.70
CA GLU A 428 -4.82 -40.90 -10.32
C GLU A 428 -3.80 -40.17 -9.42
N ASP A 429 -2.60 -40.21 -9.98
CA ASP A 429 -1.36 -39.45 -9.91
C ASP A 429 -0.96 -38.47 -8.80
N LYS A 430 0.36 -38.54 -8.63
CA LYS A 430 1.31 -37.74 -7.86
C LYS A 430 1.36 -36.28 -8.33
N ALA A 431 1.61 -35.36 -7.39
CA ALA A 431 2.89 -34.63 -7.33
C ALA A 431 2.90 -33.61 -6.17
N GLU A 432 3.67 -33.93 -5.13
CA GLU A 432 4.38 -32.98 -4.26
C GLU A 432 5.56 -32.33 -5.04
N PRO A 433 6.37 -31.36 -4.51
CA PRO A 433 6.49 -30.89 -3.12
C PRO A 433 6.77 -29.37 -2.90
N LYS A 434 6.62 -28.91 -1.64
CA LYS A 434 7.69 -28.32 -0.78
C LYS A 434 7.23 -27.17 0.13
N LYS A 435 7.62 -27.34 1.42
CA LYS A 435 8.13 -26.35 2.40
C LYS A 435 7.10 -25.34 2.91
N GLU A 436 7.10 -24.88 4.15
CA GLU A 436 7.96 -24.96 5.35
C GLU A 436 7.09 -24.35 6.47
N GLU A 437 7.24 -24.83 7.72
CA GLU A 437 7.11 -24.10 9.01
C GLU A 437 5.80 -23.29 9.29
N GLU A 438 5.25 -23.13 10.49
CA GLU A 438 5.62 -23.39 11.87
C GLU A 438 4.32 -23.27 12.71
N LYS A 439 4.26 -24.06 13.79
CA LYS A 439 3.64 -23.85 15.12
C LYS A 439 2.37 -23.00 15.33
N GLU A 440 1.40 -23.68 15.95
CA GLU A 440 0.74 -23.36 17.23
C GLU A 440 0.73 -21.89 17.71
N GLU A 441 -0.47 -21.31 17.86
CA GLU A 441 -0.92 -20.85 19.18
C GLU A 441 -2.45 -20.81 19.27
N LYS A 442 -2.97 -21.40 20.34
CA LYS A 442 -4.36 -21.35 20.78
C LYS A 442 -4.42 -20.26 21.86
N THR A 443 -5.33 -19.30 21.76
CA THR A 443 -5.90 -18.70 22.97
C THR A 443 -7.31 -18.17 22.71
N GLU A 444 -8.21 -18.62 23.57
CA GLU A 444 -9.55 -18.10 23.81
C GLU A 444 -9.46 -16.67 24.34
N GLU A 445 -10.38 -15.78 23.96
CA GLU A 445 -11.08 -14.98 24.96
C GLU A 445 -12.43 -14.48 24.44
N SER A 446 -13.41 -14.58 25.33
CA SER A 446 -14.81 -14.26 25.21
C SER A 446 -15.12 -12.83 25.65
N SER A 447 -16.22 -12.30 25.13
CA SER A 447 -17.24 -11.46 25.82
C SER A 447 -16.86 -10.10 26.43
N SER A 448 -17.51 -9.04 25.93
CA SER A 448 -18.36 -8.08 26.66
C SER A 448 -18.75 -6.98 25.65
N ASP A 449 -20.02 -6.83 25.29
CA ASP A 449 -21.13 -6.15 25.99
C ASP A 449 -20.96 -4.63 26.19
N ASP A 450 -22.05 -3.96 25.79
CA ASP A 450 -22.71 -2.78 26.36
C ASP A 450 -22.58 -1.37 25.70
N SER A 451 -23.75 -0.98 25.13
CA SER A 451 -24.51 0.29 25.26
C SER A 451 -23.77 1.62 25.51
N SER A 452 -24.10 2.77 24.89
CA SER A 452 -25.32 3.59 25.07
C SER A 452 -25.01 4.97 24.43
N SER A 453 -25.84 5.52 23.54
CA SER A 453 -26.76 6.65 23.73
C SER A 453 -26.24 7.89 24.50
N GLU A 454 -26.28 9.07 23.84
CA GLU A 454 -26.68 10.44 24.30
C GLU A 454 -25.94 11.48 23.42
N ALA A 455 -26.58 12.36 22.63
CA ALA A 455 -27.56 13.42 22.91
C ALA A 455 -26.97 14.69 23.56
N ALA A 456 -27.09 15.80 22.80
CA ALA A 456 -27.21 17.20 23.21
C ALA A 456 -26.10 17.86 24.06
N GLU A 457 -25.36 18.80 23.44
CA GLU A 457 -25.51 20.26 23.65
C GLU A 457 -24.91 21.05 22.48
#